data_AF-A0A7X6XV38-F1
#
_entry.id   AF-A0A7X6XV38-F1
#
_cell.length_a   1.000
_cell.length_b   1.000
_cell.length_c   1.000
_cell.angle_alpha   90.00
_cell.angle_beta   90.00
_cell.angle_gamma   90.00
#
_symmetry.space_group_name_H-M   'P 1'
#
loop_
_entity.id
_entity.type
_entity.pdbx_description
1 polymer ?
#
loop_
_entity_poly.entity_id
_entity_poly.type
_entity_poly.pdbx_seq_one_letter_code
_entity_poly.pdbx_strand_id
1 'polypeptide(L)'
;MIQQSVVFPAEFDINPQTYLVIAATGVDMSKLTEMNSKVKEAVKLFEGESKITTCVSGTFNGKLNGADKANILNTITSILKIENIEKNCEELATSLTGYSSLLSEGIKIIDGIYNINIVLRYNSREDKTYIWMGTPVISLEY
;
A
#
# COMPACT_ATOMS: atom_id res chain seq x y z
N MET A 1 -0.09 0.33 6.95
CA MET A 1 -1.01 0.47 8.10
C MET A 1 -2.09 -0.59 7.95
N ILE A 2 -2.57 -1.21 9.03
CA ILE A 2 -3.51 -2.34 8.94
C ILE A 2 -4.86 -1.86 9.50
N GLN A 3 -5.92 -1.85 8.70
CA GLN A 3 -7.27 -1.44 9.10
C GLN A 3 -8.17 -2.68 9.21
N GLN A 4 -8.69 -3.00 10.41
CA GLN A 4 -9.44 -4.26 10.65
C GLN A 4 -10.81 -4.03 11.29
N SER A 5 -11.86 -4.68 10.78
CA SER A 5 -13.18 -4.72 11.40
C SER A 5 -13.35 -6.00 12.22
N VAL A 6 -13.85 -5.91 13.45
CA VAL A 6 -14.23 -7.08 14.27
C VAL A 6 -15.67 -7.47 13.96
N VAL A 7 -15.92 -8.71 13.55
CA VAL A 7 -17.28 -9.24 13.40
C VAL A 7 -17.69 -9.89 14.72
N PHE A 8 -18.73 -9.36 15.36
CA PHE A 8 -19.30 -9.91 16.60
C PHE A 8 -20.26 -11.08 16.30
N PRO A 9 -20.60 -11.91 17.32
CA PRO A 9 -21.60 -12.97 17.19
C PRO A 9 -22.91 -12.47 16.57
N ALA A 10 -23.64 -13.34 15.87
CA ALA A 10 -24.84 -13.00 15.08
C ALA A 10 -25.97 -12.28 15.87
N GLU A 11 -25.94 -12.39 17.19
CA GLU A 11 -26.81 -11.70 18.14
C GLU A 11 -26.49 -10.20 18.31
N PHE A 12 -25.39 -9.72 17.72
CA PHE A 12 -24.96 -8.32 17.67
C PHE A 12 -24.86 -7.81 16.23
N ASP A 13 -25.78 -8.20 15.34
CA ASP A 13 -25.83 -7.84 13.90
C ASP A 13 -26.01 -6.31 13.69
N ILE A 14 -24.94 -5.59 13.98
CA ILE A 14 -24.71 -4.18 13.74
C ILE A 14 -23.47 -4.19 12.84
N ASN A 15 -23.54 -3.52 11.68
CA ASN A 15 -22.35 -3.24 10.88
C ASN A 15 -21.21 -2.82 11.83
N PRO A 16 -20.01 -3.44 11.75
CA PRO A 16 -19.01 -3.30 12.78
C PRO A 16 -18.66 -1.83 13.03
N GLN A 17 -19.11 -1.30 14.17
CA GLN A 17 -18.92 0.11 14.54
C GLN A 17 -17.54 0.38 15.17
N THR A 18 -16.78 -0.68 15.47
CA THR A 18 -15.47 -0.61 16.12
C THR A 18 -14.44 -1.41 15.33
N TYR A 19 -13.29 -0.81 15.09
CA TYR A 19 -12.18 -1.39 14.34
C TYR A 19 -10.87 -1.28 15.14
N LEU A 20 -9.99 -2.27 15.00
CA LEU A 20 -8.64 -2.24 15.55
C LEU A 20 -7.65 -1.91 14.43
N VAL A 21 -6.84 -0.88 14.62
CA VAL A 21 -5.75 -0.53 13.70
C VAL A 21 -4.43 -0.98 14.31
N ILE A 22 -3.70 -1.83 13.59
CA ILE A 22 -2.37 -2.27 13.98
C ILE A 22 -1.35 -1.64 13.03
N ALA A 23 -0.38 -0.91 13.57
CA ALA A 23 0.74 -0.38 12.80
C ALA A 23 2.01 -1.15 13.17
N ALA A 24 2.51 -1.96 12.24
CA ALA A 24 3.81 -2.61 12.34
C ALA A 24 4.78 -1.94 11.36
N THR A 25 5.92 -1.47 11.85
CA THR A 25 6.94 -0.77 11.08
C THR A 25 8.30 -1.41 11.27
N GLY A 26 9.11 -1.45 10.21
CA GLY A 26 10.47 -1.96 10.24
C GLY A 26 11.28 -1.38 9.09
N VAL A 27 12.60 -1.36 9.23
CA VAL A 27 13.53 -0.91 8.19
C VAL A 27 14.15 -2.06 7.41
N ASP A 28 14.06 -3.29 7.95
CA ASP A 28 14.61 -4.49 7.34
C ASP A 28 13.51 -5.20 6.52
N MET A 29 13.61 -5.05 5.20
CA MET A 29 12.67 -5.64 4.24
C MET A 29 12.62 -7.17 4.30
N SER A 30 13.69 -7.83 4.75
CA SER A 30 13.71 -9.30 4.86
C SER A 30 12.72 -9.82 5.90
N LYS A 31 12.32 -8.97 6.87
CA LYS A 31 11.38 -9.32 7.94
C LYS A 31 9.92 -9.07 7.57
N LEU A 32 9.63 -8.53 6.40
CA LEU A 32 8.27 -8.15 6.01
C LEU A 32 7.28 -9.32 6.10
N THR A 33 7.65 -10.48 5.56
CA THR A 33 6.82 -11.68 5.59
C THR A 33 6.58 -12.19 7.02
N GLU A 34 7.61 -12.14 7.87
CA GLU A 34 7.53 -12.51 9.28
C GLU A 34 6.58 -11.57 10.04
N MET A 35 6.72 -10.25 9.81
CA MET A 35 5.84 -9.24 10.42
C MET A 35 4.38 -9.43 10.02
N ASN A 36 4.11 -9.61 8.73
CA ASN A 36 2.75 -9.88 8.25
C ASN A 36 2.16 -11.15 8.86
N SER A 37 2.96 -12.22 8.96
CA SER A 37 2.52 -13.50 9.56
C SER A 37 2.20 -13.34 11.04
N LYS A 38 3.07 -12.67 11.81
CA LYS A 38 2.85 -12.42 13.24
C LYS A 38 1.58 -11.63 13.52
N VAL A 39 1.30 -10.58 12.73
CA VAL A 39 0.07 -9.81 12.91
C VAL A 39 -1.16 -10.67 12.56
N LYS A 40 -1.11 -11.42 11.46
CA LYS A 40 -2.20 -12.30 11.05
C LYS A 40 -2.49 -13.39 12.09
N GLU A 41 -1.45 -14.02 12.63
CA GLU A 41 -1.56 -15.03 13.69
C GLU A 41 -2.12 -14.44 14.98
N ALA A 42 -1.61 -13.29 15.42
CA ALA A 42 -2.09 -12.62 16.62
C ALA A 42 -3.59 -12.30 16.54
N VAL A 43 -4.08 -11.84 15.39
CA VAL A 43 -5.51 -11.55 15.18
C VAL A 43 -6.34 -12.83 15.16
N LYS A 44 -5.82 -13.88 14.50
CA LYS A 44 -6.49 -15.17 14.41
C LYS A 44 -6.64 -15.86 15.77
N LEU A 45 -5.72 -15.64 16.71
CA LEU A 45 -5.82 -16.15 18.10
C LEU A 45 -7.07 -15.66 18.84
N PHE A 46 -7.63 -14.52 18.41
CA PHE A 46 -8.87 -13.96 18.96
C PHE A 46 -10.05 -14.11 17.99
N GLU A 47 -9.99 -15.10 17.08
CA GLU A 47 -11.04 -15.40 16.10
C GLU A 47 -11.40 -14.23 15.16
N GLY A 48 -10.51 -13.24 15.04
CA GLY A 48 -10.70 -12.07 14.18
C GLY A 48 -10.27 -12.30 12.73
N GLU A 49 -10.76 -11.43 11.84
CA GLU A 49 -10.32 -11.35 10.46
C GLU A 49 -9.47 -10.09 10.22
N SER A 50 -8.30 -10.27 9.61
CA SER A 50 -7.38 -9.17 9.31
C SER A 50 -7.44 -8.77 7.84
N LYS A 51 -7.62 -7.48 7.54
CA LYS A 51 -7.28 -6.89 6.23
C LYS A 51 -5.94 -6.18 6.33
N ILE A 52 -4.93 -6.69 5.63
CA ILE A 52 -3.56 -6.21 5.73
C ILE A 52 -3.23 -5.36 4.50
N THR A 53 -2.76 -4.13 4.75
CA THR A 53 -2.10 -3.35 3.70
C THR A 53 -0.63 -3.18 4.05
N THR A 54 0.23 -3.48 3.09
CA THR A 54 1.68 -3.36 3.21
C THR A 54 2.14 -2.15 2.42
N CYS A 55 3.05 -1.35 2.98
CA CYS A 55 3.68 -0.24 2.28
C CYS A 55 5.20 -0.32 2.45
N VAL A 56 5.92 -0.26 1.34
CA VAL A 56 7.37 -0.14 1.30
C VAL A 56 7.70 1.28 0.85
N SER A 57 8.70 1.89 1.48
CA SER A 57 9.14 3.24 1.11
C SER A 57 10.65 3.30 0.93
N GLY A 58 11.09 4.25 0.11
CA GLY A 58 12.49 4.53 -0.16
C GLY A 58 12.68 5.98 -0.63
N THR A 59 13.92 6.37 -0.88
CA THR A 59 14.25 7.73 -1.29
C THR A 59 15.29 7.77 -2.40
N PHE A 60 15.14 8.74 -3.29
CA PHE A 60 16.15 9.19 -4.23
C PHE A 60 16.67 10.56 -3.75
N ASN A 61 17.95 10.83 -3.98
CA ASN A 61 18.52 12.15 -3.70
C ASN A 61 18.06 13.16 -4.76
N GLY A 62 17.67 14.36 -4.31
CA GLY A 62 17.24 15.46 -5.16
C GLY A 62 15.81 15.34 -5.71
N LYS A 63 15.42 16.36 -6.49
CA LYS A 63 14.17 16.39 -7.27
C LYS A 63 14.35 15.56 -8.55
N LEU A 64 13.52 14.53 -8.72
CA LEU A 64 13.46 13.81 -9.99
C LEU A 64 12.76 14.64 -11.07
N ASN A 65 13.30 14.65 -12.28
CA ASN A 65 12.62 15.23 -13.44
C ASN A 65 11.52 14.28 -13.97
N GLY A 66 10.71 14.75 -14.92
CA GLY A 66 9.60 13.97 -15.47
C GLY A 66 10.03 12.67 -16.17
N ALA A 67 11.18 12.67 -16.85
CA ALA A 67 11.71 11.50 -17.54
C ALA A 67 12.18 10.43 -16.54
N ASP A 68 12.88 10.82 -15.47
CA ASP A 68 13.34 9.91 -14.43
C ASP A 68 12.17 9.27 -13.69
N LYS A 69 11.16 10.07 -13.31
CA LYS A 69 9.91 9.56 -12.71
C LYS A 69 9.23 8.55 -13.63
N ALA A 70 9.14 8.85 -14.93
CA ALA A 70 8.54 7.95 -15.92
C ALA A 70 9.33 6.64 -16.07
N ASN A 71 10.65 6.70 -16.13
CA ASN A 71 11.51 5.52 -16.24
C ASN A 71 11.40 4.60 -15.02
N ILE A 72 11.37 5.17 -13.81
CA ILE A 72 11.17 4.40 -12.56
C ILE A 72 9.80 3.71 -12.59
N LEU A 73 8.73 4.46 -12.87
CA LEU A 73 7.38 3.89 -12.91
C LEU A 73 7.23 2.81 -14.00
N ASN A 74 7.78 3.03 -15.19
CA ASN A 74 7.75 2.06 -16.28
C ASN A 74 8.51 0.76 -15.94
N THR A 75 9.62 0.89 -15.21
CA THR A 75 10.38 -0.28 -14.74
C THR A 75 9.56 -1.08 -13.74
N ILE A 76 8.95 -0.40 -12.77
CA ILE A 76 8.11 -1.07 -11.76
C ILE A 76 6.87 -1.71 -12.41
N THR A 77 6.17 -1.01 -13.29
CA THR A 77 4.98 -1.54 -13.97
C THR A 77 5.31 -2.74 -14.83
N SER A 78 6.47 -2.74 -15.50
CA SER A 78 6.95 -3.89 -16.27
C SER A 78 7.27 -5.09 -15.39
N ILE A 79 8.06 -4.91 -14.32
CA ILE A 79 8.45 -5.99 -13.40
C ILE A 79 7.22 -6.61 -12.73
N LEU A 80 6.29 -5.77 -12.27
CA LEU A 80 5.10 -6.21 -11.56
C LEU A 80 3.93 -6.55 -12.49
N LYS A 81 4.08 -6.46 -13.81
CA LYS A 81 3.00 -6.72 -14.79
C LYS A 81 1.71 -5.97 -14.43
N ILE A 82 1.83 -4.66 -14.21
CA ILE A 82 0.70 -3.82 -13.80
C ILE A 82 -0.16 -3.48 -15.01
N GLU A 83 -1.45 -3.74 -14.90
CA GLU A 83 -2.50 -3.47 -15.87
C GLU A 83 -3.55 -2.53 -15.25
N ASN A 84 -4.49 -2.04 -16.07
CA ASN A 84 -5.54 -1.08 -15.66
C ASN A 84 -4.96 0.13 -14.91
N ILE A 85 -3.90 0.71 -15.50
CA ILE A 85 -3.13 1.78 -14.87
C ILE A 85 -3.91 3.09 -14.90
N GLU A 86 -4.09 3.68 -13.73
CA GLU A 86 -4.46 5.08 -13.56
C GLU A 86 -3.26 5.85 -13.03
N LYS A 87 -2.95 6.98 -13.66
CA LYS A 87 -1.77 7.78 -13.32
C LYS A 87 -2.17 9.24 -13.18
N ASN A 88 -1.78 9.86 -12.06
CA ASN A 88 -1.87 11.30 -11.88
C ASN A 88 -0.47 11.91 -11.79
N CYS A 89 -0.22 12.96 -12.58
CA CYS A 89 1.06 13.64 -12.67
C CYS A 89 0.90 15.10 -12.28
N GLU A 90 1.49 15.47 -11.14
CA GLU A 90 1.61 16.83 -10.67
C GLU A 90 3.09 17.24 -10.63
N GLU A 91 3.36 18.53 -10.39
CA GLU A 91 4.73 19.04 -10.40
C GLU A 91 5.60 18.36 -9.33
N LEU A 92 5.06 18.26 -8.11
CA LEU A 92 5.77 17.74 -6.94
C LEU A 92 5.48 16.28 -6.64
N ALA A 93 4.39 15.73 -7.17
CA ALA A 93 3.94 14.36 -6.91
C ALA A 93 3.53 13.65 -8.19
N THR A 94 3.79 12.35 -8.27
CA THR A 94 3.25 11.49 -9.32
C THR A 94 2.74 10.21 -8.68
N SER A 95 1.47 9.91 -8.86
CA SER A 95 0.84 8.71 -8.32
C SER A 95 0.39 7.77 -9.44
N LEU A 96 0.39 6.48 -9.12
CA LEU A 96 -0.06 5.41 -9.99
C LEU A 96 -0.87 4.40 -9.16
N THR A 97 -2.01 3.97 -9.69
CA THR A 97 -2.78 2.83 -9.18
C THR A 97 -2.97 1.83 -10.31
N GLY A 98 -3.13 0.55 -9.97
CA GLY A 98 -3.42 -0.47 -10.96
C GLY A 98 -3.60 -1.85 -10.36
N TYR A 99 -3.59 -2.84 -11.25
CA TYR A 99 -3.74 -4.25 -10.93
C TYR A 99 -2.52 -5.04 -11.39
N SER A 100 -1.94 -5.85 -10.51
CA SER A 100 -0.89 -6.81 -10.84
C SER A 100 -1.40 -8.22 -10.56
N SER A 101 -1.29 -9.11 -11.56
CA SER A 101 -1.56 -10.54 -11.37
C SER A 101 -0.54 -11.26 -10.47
N LEU A 102 0.58 -10.59 -10.13
CA LEU A 102 1.63 -11.12 -9.26
C LEU A 102 1.37 -10.81 -7.78
N LEU A 103 0.41 -9.94 -7.47
CA LEU A 103 0.07 -9.53 -6.11
C LEU A 103 -1.27 -10.14 -5.69
N SER A 104 -1.31 -10.72 -4.49
CA SER A 104 -2.53 -11.24 -3.89
C SER A 104 -3.38 -10.12 -3.30
N GLU A 105 -4.70 -10.35 -3.24
CA GLU A 105 -5.68 -9.45 -2.61
C GLU A 105 -5.80 -8.08 -3.28
N GLY A 106 -7.02 -7.57 -3.45
CA GLY A 106 -7.26 -6.30 -4.13
C GLY A 106 -8.50 -5.62 -3.59
N ILE A 107 -8.55 -4.30 -3.76
CA ILE A 107 -9.72 -3.50 -3.44
C ILE A 107 -10.57 -3.42 -4.70
N LYS A 108 -11.82 -3.89 -4.60
CA LYS A 108 -12.80 -3.71 -5.66
C LYS A 108 -13.40 -2.32 -5.54
N ILE A 109 -13.21 -1.52 -6.58
CA ILE A 109 -13.81 -0.21 -6.80
C ILE A 109 -14.76 -0.37 -8.00
N ILE A 110 -15.65 0.61 -8.22
CA ILE A 110 -16.73 0.55 -9.22
C ILE A 110 -16.21 0.15 -10.63
N ASP A 111 -15.02 0.60 -10.97
CA ASP A 111 -14.31 0.47 -12.24
C ASP A 111 -13.35 -0.73 -12.34
N GLY A 112 -13.06 -1.42 -11.23
CA GLY A 112 -12.13 -2.55 -11.29
C GLY A 112 -11.63 -3.06 -9.95
N ILE A 113 -10.63 -3.94 -10.02
CA ILE A 113 -9.88 -4.42 -8.85
C ILE A 113 -8.50 -3.78 -8.92
N TYR A 114 -8.09 -3.11 -7.84
CA TYR A 114 -6.78 -2.49 -7.72
C TYR A 114 -6.04 -3.13 -6.55
N ASN A 115 -4.77 -3.48 -6.76
CA ASN A 115 -3.96 -4.13 -5.72
C ASN A 115 -2.54 -3.55 -5.61
N ILE A 116 -2.29 -2.42 -6.26
CA ILE A 116 -1.08 -1.65 -6.07
C ILE A 116 -1.33 -0.16 -6.21
N ASN A 117 -0.68 0.61 -5.35
CA ASN A 117 -0.62 2.06 -5.39
C ASN A 117 0.83 2.53 -5.18
N ILE A 118 1.35 3.34 -6.10
CA ILE A 118 2.72 3.87 -6.07
C ILE A 118 2.65 5.39 -6.07
N VAL A 119 3.48 6.03 -5.24
CA VAL A 119 3.61 7.49 -5.21
C VAL A 119 5.08 7.89 -5.20
N LEU A 120 5.42 8.86 -6.05
CA LEU A 120 6.68 9.58 -6.03
C LEU A 120 6.41 11.02 -5.59
N ARG A 121 7.02 11.50 -4.50
CA ARG A 121 6.84 12.89 -4.01
C ARG A 121 8.17 13.53 -3.67
N TYR A 122 8.41 14.72 -4.21
CA TYR A 122 9.57 15.52 -3.84
C TYR A 122 9.33 16.26 -2.52
N ASN A 123 10.32 16.19 -1.63
CA ASN A 123 10.40 16.92 -0.38
C ASN A 123 11.58 17.89 -0.46
N SER A 124 11.28 19.19 -0.52
CA SER A 124 12.28 20.26 -0.66
C SER A 124 13.09 20.52 0.61
N ARG A 125 12.58 20.13 1.80
CA ARG A 125 13.29 20.31 3.08
C ARG A 125 14.48 19.36 3.19
N GLU A 126 14.31 18.14 2.72
CA GLU A 126 15.34 17.09 2.76
C GLU A 126 16.13 16.96 1.47
N ASP A 127 15.69 17.67 0.42
CA ASP A 127 16.14 17.51 -0.96
C ASP A 127 16.14 16.03 -1.39
N LYS A 128 14.98 15.38 -1.24
CA LYS A 128 14.78 13.98 -1.59
C LYS A 128 13.46 13.77 -2.30
N THR A 129 13.44 12.84 -3.24
CA THR A 129 12.21 12.30 -3.79
C THR A 129 11.90 10.97 -3.12
N TYR A 130 10.81 10.92 -2.37
CA TYR A 130 10.32 9.71 -1.75
C TYR A 130 9.57 8.86 -2.76
N ILE A 131 9.69 7.53 -2.63
CA ILE A 131 8.82 6.55 -3.27
C ILE A 131 8.08 5.76 -2.20
N TRP A 132 6.78 5.59 -2.37
CA TRP A 132 5.97 4.64 -1.61
C TRP A 132 5.31 3.66 -2.56
N MET A 133 5.25 2.40 -2.17
CA MET A 133 4.58 1.33 -2.87
C MET A 133 3.70 0.57 -1.88
N GLY A 134 2.39 0.79 -1.98
CA GLY A 134 1.37 0.15 -1.18
C GLY A 134 0.69 -0.98 -1.93
N THR A 135 0.37 -2.06 -1.22
CA THR A 135 -0.52 -3.13 -1.67
C THR A 135 -1.54 -3.45 -0.57
N PRO A 136 -2.86 -3.48 -0.88
CA PRO A 136 -3.47 -3.01 -2.12
C PRO A 136 -3.40 -1.49 -2.33
N VAL A 137 -3.30 -0.70 -1.25
CA VAL A 137 -3.26 0.77 -1.29
C VAL A 137 -2.32 1.33 -0.22
N ILE A 138 -1.80 2.55 -0.42
CA ILE A 138 -1.06 3.27 0.62
C ILE A 138 -2.07 3.82 1.63
N SER A 139 -2.02 3.31 2.85
CA SER A 139 -2.93 3.66 3.95
C SER A 139 -2.35 4.68 4.94
N LEU A 140 -1.10 5.11 4.75
CA LEU A 140 -0.42 6.11 5.57
C LEU A 140 -0.51 7.48 4.90
N GLU A 141 -0.48 8.56 5.68
CA GLU A 141 -0.19 9.88 5.14
C GLU A 141 1.26 9.94 4.64
N TYR A 142 1.48 10.60 3.50
CA TYR A 142 2.78 10.71 2.80
C TYR A 142 2.97 12.08 2.15
#